data_AF-A0A4Z1C510-F1
#
_entry.id   AF-A0A4Z1C510-F1
#
_cell.length_a   1.000
_cell.length_b   1.000
_cell.length_c   1.000
_cell.angle_alpha   90.00
_cell.angle_beta   90.00
_cell.angle_gamma   90.00
#
_symmetry.space_group_name_H-M   'P 1'
#
loop_
_entity.id
_entity.type
_entity.pdbx_description
1 polymer ?
#
loop_
_entity_poly.entity_id
_entity_poly.type
_entity_poly.pdbx_seq_one_letter_code
_entity_poly.pdbx_strand_id
1 'polypeptide(L)'
;MTPHSSAPAALCQQALARVLTYLGDLGVTLDVTTCAQALRLVESALGDGITSDLPGQCIQRIPDYFQPIDDAIPPASPDLERGCIGYE
;
A
#
# COMPACT_ATOMS: atom_id res chain seq x y z
N MET A 1 -7.14 -29.21 -19.03
CA MET A 1 -6.00 -28.29 -18.89
C MET A 1 -6.22 -27.14 -19.86
N THR A 2 -6.71 -25.99 -19.40
CA THR A 2 -6.98 -24.81 -20.23
C THR A 2 -5.82 -23.83 -20.10
N PRO A 3 -4.96 -23.66 -21.12
CA PRO A 3 -3.98 -22.59 -21.13
C PRO A 3 -4.59 -21.41 -21.89
N HIS A 4 -5.13 -20.42 -21.18
CA HIS A 4 -5.37 -19.10 -21.78
C HIS A 4 -5.55 -18.05 -20.66
N SER A 5 -4.51 -17.91 -19.82
CA SER A 5 -4.35 -16.64 -19.13
C SER A 5 -3.85 -15.68 -20.20
N SER A 6 -4.76 -14.85 -20.75
CA SER A 6 -4.36 -13.67 -21.51
C SER A 6 -3.37 -12.91 -20.62
N ALA A 7 -2.12 -12.76 -21.05
CA ALA A 7 -1.06 -12.04 -20.33
C ALA A 7 -1.55 -10.77 -19.60
N PRO A 8 -2.42 -9.92 -20.18
CA PRO A 8 -2.98 -8.77 -19.48
C PRO A 8 -3.82 -9.11 -18.24
N ALA A 9 -4.64 -10.17 -18.27
CA ALA A 9 -5.46 -10.57 -17.10
C ALA A 9 -4.60 -11.06 -15.93
N ALA A 10 -3.50 -11.76 -16.24
CA ALA A 10 -2.54 -12.18 -15.23
C ALA A 10 -1.83 -10.98 -14.57
N LEU A 11 -1.46 -9.97 -15.36
CA LEU A 11 -0.84 -8.74 -14.86
C LEU A 11 -1.80 -7.93 -13.97
N CYS A 12 -3.08 -7.81 -14.36
CA CYS A 12 -4.09 -7.15 -13.52
C CYS A 12 -4.27 -7.86 -12.18
N GLN A 13 -4.36 -9.19 -12.19
CA GLN A 13 -4.51 -9.98 -10.98
C GLN A 13 -3.28 -9.85 -10.07
N GLN A 14 -2.08 -9.86 -10.65
CA GLN A 14 -0.83 -9.67 -9.91
C GLN A 14 -0.72 -8.27 -9.32
N ALA A 15 -1.09 -7.23 -10.07
CA ALA A 15 -1.09 -5.85 -9.59
C ALA A 15 -2.07 -5.68 -8.41
N LEU A 16 -3.30 -6.18 -8.54
CA LEU A 16 -4.30 -6.12 -7.48
C LEU A 16 -3.83 -6.88 -6.23
N ALA A 17 -3.32 -8.10 -6.38
CA ALA A 17 -2.79 -8.88 -5.28
C ALA A 17 -1.67 -8.14 -4.54
N ARG A 18 -0.79 -7.45 -5.29
CA ARG A 18 0.31 -6.68 -4.71
C ARG A 18 -0.19 -5.47 -3.92
N VAL A 19 -1.18 -4.73 -4.45
CA VAL A 19 -1.81 -3.60 -3.77
C VAL A 19 -2.48 -4.06 -2.48
N LEU A 20 -3.29 -5.12 -2.51
CA LEU A 20 -3.98 -5.64 -1.32
C LEU A 20 -3.00 -6.13 -0.25
N THR A 21 -1.93 -6.80 -0.67
CA THR A 21 -0.86 -7.23 0.25
C THR A 21 -0.21 -6.00 0.92
N TYR A 22 0.14 -4.99 0.13
CA TYR A 22 0.76 -3.77 0.65
C TYR A 22 -0.15 -3.01 1.62
N LEU A 23 -1.45 -2.91 1.32
CA LEU A 23 -2.43 -2.31 2.23
C LEU A 23 -2.55 -3.11 3.54
N GLY A 24 -2.55 -4.44 3.45
CA GLY A 24 -2.53 -5.31 4.63
C GLY A 24 -1.27 -5.13 5.49
N ASP A 25 -0.09 -5.05 4.86
CA ASP A 25 1.18 -4.77 5.55
C ASP A 25 1.19 -3.40 6.24
N LEU A 26 0.48 -2.40 5.68
CA LEU A 26 0.29 -1.08 6.29
C LEU A 26 -0.78 -1.05 7.41
N GLY A 27 -1.41 -2.18 7.72
CA GLY A 27 -2.48 -2.24 8.72
C GLY A 27 -3.82 -1.66 8.26
N VAL A 28 -3.98 -1.39 6.95
CA VAL A 28 -5.26 -0.93 6.39
C VAL A 28 -6.26 -2.09 6.41
N THR A 29 -7.44 -1.85 6.96
CA THR A 29 -8.50 -2.86 6.99
C THR A 29 -9.03 -3.09 5.56
N LEU A 30 -8.98 -4.35 5.10
CA LEU A 30 -9.46 -4.76 3.78
C LEU A 30 -10.99 -4.94 3.78
N ASP A 31 -11.72 -3.84 3.92
CA ASP A 31 -13.18 -3.80 3.74
C ASP A 31 -13.57 -3.71 2.24
N VAL A 32 -14.86 -3.90 1.94
CA VAL A 32 -15.46 -3.71 0.60
C VAL A 32 -15.08 -2.36 -0.01
N THR A 33 -15.07 -1.30 0.79
CA THR A 33 -14.67 0.05 0.37
C THR A 33 -13.20 0.10 -0.07
N THR A 34 -12.28 -0.41 0.75
CA THR A 34 -10.84 -0.54 0.44
C THR A 34 -10.60 -1.36 -0.82
N CYS A 35 -11.31 -2.49 -0.97
CA CYS A 35 -11.22 -3.34 -2.15
C CYS A 35 -11.71 -2.63 -3.42
N ALA A 36 -12.85 -1.92 -3.35
CA ALA A 36 -13.37 -1.14 -4.47
C ALA A 36 -12.39 -0.04 -4.88
N GLN A 37 -11.75 0.61 -3.92
CA GLN A 37 -10.76 1.64 -4.17
C GLN A 37 -9.46 1.10 -4.79
N ALA A 38 -9.01 -0.09 -4.35
CA ALA A 38 -7.87 -0.78 -4.96
C ALA A 38 -8.15 -1.16 -6.42
N LEU A 39 -9.38 -1.61 -6.72
CA LEU A 39 -9.81 -1.88 -8.11
C LEU A 39 -9.79 -0.62 -8.97
N ARG A 40 -10.23 0.53 -8.44
CA ARG A 40 -10.20 1.83 -9.13
C ARG A 40 -8.79 2.31 -9.41
N LEU A 41 -7.87 2.08 -8.47
CA LEU A 41 -6.44 2.38 -8.67
C LEU A 41 -5.86 1.54 -9.82
N VAL A 42 -6.15 0.24 -9.85
CA VAL A 42 -5.69 -0.64 -10.94
C VAL A 42 -6.33 -0.25 -12.28
N GLU A 43 -7.63 0.09 -12.28
CA GLU A 43 -8.34 0.59 -13.47
C GLU A 43 -7.69 1.89 -14.00
N SER A 44 -7.37 2.84 -13.12
CA SER A 44 -6.68 4.08 -13.49
C SER A 44 -5.29 3.82 -14.06
N ALA A 45 -4.52 2.90 -13.46
CA ALA A 45 -3.20 2.52 -13.97
C ALA A 45 -3.28 1.81 -15.34
N LEU A 46 -4.34 1.05 -15.59
CA LEU A 46 -4.60 0.44 -16.90
C LEU A 46 -4.98 1.48 -17.96
N GLY A 47 -5.70 2.54 -17.57
CA GLY A 47 -6.08 3.65 -18.46
C GLY A 47 -4.90 4.44 -19.01
N ASP A 48 -3.77 4.50 -18.28
CA ASP A 48 -2.50 5.08 -18.74
C ASP A 48 -1.75 4.18 -19.75
N GLY A 49 -2.16 2.92 -19.90
CA GLY A 49 -1.57 1.93 -20.79
C GLY A 49 -0.97 0.73 -20.06
N ILE A 50 -1.16 -0.46 -20.64
CA ILE A 50 -0.60 -1.71 -20.08
C ILE A 50 0.91 -1.71 -20.28
N THR A 51 1.63 -1.37 -19.22
CA THR A 51 3.09 -1.49 -19.16
C THR A 51 3.47 -2.79 -18.45
N SER A 52 4.69 -3.28 -18.71
CA SER A 52 5.21 -4.48 -18.03
C SER A 52 5.39 -4.29 -16.51
N ASP A 53 5.36 -3.04 -16.03
CA ASP A 53 5.50 -2.67 -14.61
C ASP A 53 4.20 -2.11 -14.02
N LEU A 54 3.05 -2.59 -14.48
CA LEU A 54 1.75 -2.25 -13.89
C LEU A 54 1.72 -2.39 -12.35
N PRO A 55 2.31 -3.44 -11.73
CA PRO A 55 2.35 -3.55 -10.27
C PRO A 55 3.11 -2.40 -9.59
N GLY A 56 4.27 -2.01 -10.14
CA GLY A 56 5.09 -0.92 -9.59
C GLY A 56 4.39 0.43 -9.67
N GLN A 57 3.74 0.71 -10.80
CA GLN A 57 2.94 1.93 -10.98
C GLN A 57 1.76 2.00 -10.00
N CYS A 58 1.07 0.88 -9.78
CA CYS A 58 -0.01 0.81 -8.79
C CYS A 58 0.49 1.18 -7.39
N ILE A 59 1.64 0.64 -6.95
CA ILE A 59 2.22 0.96 -5.63
C ILE A 59 2.56 2.46 -5.50
N GLN A 60 3.14 3.08 -6.54
CA GLN A 60 3.45 4.51 -6.52
C GLN A 60 2.21 5.40 -6.40
N ARG A 61 1.04 4.93 -6.86
CA ARG A 61 -0.23 5.64 -6.78
C ARG A 61 -1.00 5.39 -5.49
N ILE A 62 -0.63 4.39 -4.68
CA ILE A 62 -1.29 4.11 -3.40
C ILE A 62 -1.48 5.35 -2.53
N PRO A 63 -0.48 6.23 -2.29
CA PRO A 63 -0.66 7.41 -1.44
C PRO A 63 -1.68 8.43 -1.95
N ASP A 64 -1.98 8.43 -3.26
CA ASP A 64 -2.99 9.32 -3.86
C ASP A 64 -4.42 8.82 -3.60
N TYR A 65 -4.57 7.50 -3.44
CA TYR A 65 -5.87 6.86 -3.20
C TYR A 65 -6.10 6.60 -1.71
N PHE A 66 -5.10 6.09 -1.00
CA PHE A 66 -5.16 5.70 0.39
C PHE A 66 -4.39 6.70 1.22
N GLN A 67 -5.10 7.55 1.97
CA GLN A 67 -4.44 8.34 3.00
C GLN A 67 -3.88 7.38 4.06
N PRO A 68 -2.59 7.50 4.43
CA PRO A 68 -2.10 6.82 5.61
C PRO A 68 -2.94 7.29 6.80
N ILE A 69 -3.32 6.35 7.67
CA ILE A 69 -3.73 6.73 9.02
C ILE A 69 -2.50 7.42 9.59
N ASP A 70 -2.61 8.73 9.81
CA ASP A 70 -1.60 9.50 10.51
C ASP A 70 -1.55 8.87 11.90
N ASP A 71 -0.65 7.90 12.06
CA ASP A 71 -0.35 7.29 13.34
C ASP A 71 0.29 8.44 14.11
N ALA A 72 -0.58 9.18 14.81
CA ALA A 72 -0.20 10.32 15.63
C ALA A 72 0.73 9.75 16.69
N ILE A 73 2.02 9.69 16.37
CA ILE A 73 3.06 9.23 17.29
C ILE A 73 2.84 10.05 18.54
N PRO A 74 2.46 9.43 19.67
CA PRO A 74 2.24 10.18 20.88
C PRO A 74 3.54 10.93 21.16
N PRO A 75 3.48 12.25 21.40
CA PRO A 75 4.69 13.04 21.57
C PRO A 75 5.54 12.39 22.65
N ALA A 76 6.81 12.10 22.32
CA ALA A 76 7.73 11.53 23.28
C ALA A 76 7.83 12.50 24.47
N SER A 77 7.34 12.07 25.62
CA SER A 77 7.46 12.81 26.87
C SER A 77 7.48 11.80 28.03
N PRO A 78 8.33 12.04 29.04
CA PRO A 78 8.90 13.32 29.39
C PRO A 78 10.29 13.56 28.80
N ASP A 79 10.70 14.83 28.82
CA ASP A 79 12.07 15.29 28.60
C ASP A 79 13.01 14.39 29.41
N LEU A 80 13.98 13.75 28.75
CA LEU A 80 15.00 12.97 29.43
C LEU A 80 15.86 13.95 30.24
N GLU A 81 15.40 14.28 31.45
CA GLU A 81 16.24 14.88 32.47
C GLU A 81 17.38 13.90 32.67
N ARG A 82 18.52 14.16 32.02
CA ARG A 82 19.75 13.37 32.14
C ARG A 82 20.19 13.50 33.59
N GLY A 83 19.63 12.65 34.44
CA GLY A 83 20.02 12.50 35.83
C GLY A 83 21.52 12.24 35.83
N CYS A 84 22.24 13.19 36.43
CA CYS A 84 23.66 13.12 36.68
C CYS A 84 23.99 11.79 37.36
N ILE A 85 24.42 10.80 36.59
CA ILE A 85 25.06 9.60 37.15
C ILE A 85 26.45 10.02 37.61
N GLY A 86 26.54 10.48 38.85
CA GLY A 86 27.80 10.66 39.55
C GLY A 86 28.41 9.28 39.78
N TYR A 87 29.34 8.90 38.91
CA TYR A 87 30.31 7.87 39.25
C TYR A 87 31.35 8.53 40.16
N GLU A 88 31.28 8.22 41.45
CA GLU A 88 32.44 8.34 42.35
C GLU A 88 33.47 7.28 42.01
#